data_AF-A0AA39SH99-F1
#
_entry.id   AF-A0AA39SH99-F1
#
_cell.length_a   1.000
_cell.length_b   1.000
_cell.length_c   1.000
_cell.angle_alpha   90.00
_cell.angle_beta   90.00
_cell.angle_gamma   90.00
#
_symmetry.space_group_name_H-M   'P 1'
#
loop_
_entity.id
_entity.type
_entity.pdbx_description
1 polymer ?
#
loop_
_entity_poly.entity_id
_entity_poly.type
_entity_poly.pdbx_seq_one_letter_code
_entity_poly.pdbx_strand_id
1 'polypeptide(L)'
;MFNSEESQKLLQMEKALQKHIIGQPEAVEAVSRAIRRSHVGIGDSSRPIGSFLFTGPTGVGKTELANSLAVEYFRSKEAMIRLDMSEYMERHSVSKLFGSPPGYVDSGKGGQLTEAILRRPHSVVLFDEIEKAHPDILNVMLQVLDDGRLTDSNGQTVDFKKTIIIMTSNIGSDLIAKQGVLSFEQVKAIVEEELKRNFRLEFLNRFDEVIVFKQLNVSDLKDIVEIMINEVHERLKPKKIELIVTERFKERLIKEGYSPCYGARSLKRAVRRYLVDNLAEKMLNGEFKEGNTVAVDVDSVTVIQWVTEKTGSTKSKVMKQAKSYTMPHKFPIPSIQQSTPSQFGQMAAASQTHADTPPVLSNQLHADTPPVLSNQLHRRRLIATLIALESFVLVMFFKYCAW
;
A
#
# COMPACT_ATOMS: atom_id res chain seq x y z
N MET A 1 13.56 -1.80 40.20
CA MET A 1 12.22 -1.22 40.36
C MET A 1 11.74 -0.79 39.00
N PHE A 2 10.62 -1.31 38.51
CA PHE A 2 10.05 -0.86 37.23
C PHE A 2 9.62 0.60 37.37
N ASN A 3 9.90 1.44 36.36
CA ASN A 3 9.37 2.78 36.31
C ASN A 3 7.83 2.68 36.17
N SER A 4 7.09 3.24 37.13
CA SER A 4 5.63 3.11 37.20
C SER A 4 4.94 3.70 35.97
N GLU A 5 5.47 4.80 35.43
CA GLU A 5 4.91 5.45 34.24
C GLU A 5 5.15 4.62 32.97
N GLU A 6 6.34 4.04 32.84
CA GLU A 6 6.69 3.19 31.68
C GLU A 6 5.86 1.90 31.69
N SER A 7 5.71 1.29 32.86
CA SER A 7 4.87 0.11 33.05
C SER A 7 3.41 0.39 32.68
N GLN A 8 2.86 1.52 33.14
CA GLN A 8 1.49 1.91 32.79
C GLN A 8 1.32 2.14 31.28
N LYS A 9 2.30 2.74 30.61
CA LYS A 9 2.26 2.92 29.14
C LYS A 9 2.23 1.59 28.41
N LEU A 10 3.06 0.63 28.81
CA LEU A 10 3.09 -0.70 28.18
C LEU A 10 1.80 -1.50 28.42
N LEU A 11 1.14 -1.29 29.55
CA LEU A 11 -0.19 -1.86 29.84
C LEU A 11 -1.30 -1.21 29.01
N GLN A 12 -1.08 -0.02 28.46
CA GLN A 12 -2.03 0.69 27.61
C GLN A 12 -1.63 0.67 26.12
N MET A 13 -0.58 -0.07 25.76
CA MET A 13 -0.01 -0.08 24.41
C MET A 13 -1.04 -0.47 23.36
N GLU A 14 -1.85 -1.50 23.61
CA GLU A 14 -2.88 -1.94 22.68
C GLU A 14 -3.85 -0.81 22.37
N LYS A 15 -4.32 -0.10 23.41
CA LYS A 15 -5.25 1.02 23.26
C LYS A 15 -4.61 2.18 22.52
N ALA A 16 -3.32 2.43 22.73
CA ALA A 16 -2.58 3.48 22.03
C ALA A 16 -2.43 3.15 20.55
N LEU A 17 -2.00 1.92 20.22
CA LEU A 17 -1.85 1.45 18.84
C LEU A 17 -3.19 1.38 18.11
N GLN A 18 -4.27 0.95 18.77
CA GLN A 18 -5.63 0.86 18.17
C GLN A 18 -6.20 2.21 17.75
N LYS A 19 -5.68 3.34 18.24
CA LYS A 19 -6.08 4.68 17.73
C LYS A 19 -5.68 4.88 16.27
N HIS A 20 -4.64 4.18 15.82
CA HIS A 20 -4.07 4.31 14.49
C HIS A 20 -4.24 3.04 13.65
N ILE A 21 -4.35 1.88 14.30
CA ILE A 21 -4.41 0.56 13.66
C ILE A 21 -5.81 -0.02 13.77
N ILE A 22 -6.57 0.11 12.69
CA ILE A 22 -7.96 -0.32 12.58
C ILE A 22 -8.07 -1.69 11.92
N GLY A 23 -8.97 -2.53 12.42
CA GLY A 23 -9.29 -3.85 11.85
C GLY A 23 -8.27 -4.95 12.15
N GLN A 24 -7.22 -4.67 12.93
CA GLN A 24 -6.13 -5.62 13.22
C GLN A 24 -5.88 -5.85 14.73
N PRO A 25 -6.91 -6.21 15.53
CA PRO A 25 -6.74 -6.35 16.98
C PRO A 25 -5.73 -7.44 17.37
N GLU A 26 -5.72 -8.57 16.66
CA GLU A 26 -4.82 -9.70 16.91
C GLU A 26 -3.35 -9.32 16.67
N ALA A 27 -3.07 -8.52 15.63
CA ALA A 27 -1.74 -8.02 15.34
C ALA A 27 -1.24 -7.09 16.45
N VAL A 28 -2.10 -6.16 16.88
CA VAL A 28 -1.78 -5.22 17.96
C VAL A 28 -1.55 -5.96 19.28
N GLU A 29 -2.38 -6.95 19.60
CA GLU A 29 -2.26 -7.73 20.82
C GLU A 29 -0.98 -8.57 20.85
N ALA A 30 -0.66 -9.29 19.76
CA ALA A 30 0.53 -10.12 19.66
C ALA A 30 1.82 -9.29 19.83
N VAL A 31 1.91 -8.16 19.15
CA VAL A 31 3.05 -7.24 19.29
C VAL A 31 3.18 -6.69 20.70
N SER A 32 2.07 -6.19 21.27
CA SER A 32 2.07 -5.61 22.62
C SER A 32 2.47 -6.63 23.68
N ARG A 33 2.01 -7.89 23.53
CA ARG A 33 2.37 -9.00 24.41
C ARG A 33 3.87 -9.32 24.33
N ALA A 34 4.44 -9.43 23.12
CA ALA A 34 5.86 -9.70 22.93
C ALA A 34 6.75 -8.60 23.53
N ILE A 35 6.43 -7.33 23.27
CA ILE A 35 7.19 -6.19 23.82
C ILE A 35 7.12 -6.17 25.36
N ARG A 36 5.94 -6.44 25.95
CA ARG A 36 5.83 -6.56 27.41
C ARG A 36 6.71 -7.67 27.98
N ARG A 37 6.73 -8.86 27.35
CA ARG A 37 7.59 -9.99 27.79
C ARG A 37 9.06 -9.59 27.85
N SER A 38 9.54 -8.90 26.82
CA SER A 38 10.92 -8.39 26.76
C SER A 38 11.17 -7.34 27.84
N HIS A 39 10.27 -6.37 28.01
CA HIS A 39 10.45 -5.27 28.97
C HIS A 39 10.50 -5.74 30.43
N VAL A 40 9.73 -6.77 30.80
CA VAL A 40 9.78 -7.33 32.17
C VAL A 40 10.96 -8.28 32.40
N GLY A 41 11.80 -8.50 31.38
CA GLY A 41 13.00 -9.35 31.48
C GLY A 41 12.70 -10.85 31.56
N ILE A 42 11.49 -11.28 31.16
CA ILE A 42 11.12 -12.70 31.08
C ILE A 42 11.49 -13.28 29.70
N GLY A 43 11.63 -12.42 28.68
CA GLY A 43 12.18 -12.80 27.38
C GLY A 43 13.70 -12.96 27.38
N ASP A 44 14.23 -13.44 26.26
CA ASP A 44 15.66 -13.59 26.06
C ASP A 44 16.36 -12.23 25.87
N SER A 45 17.22 -11.86 26.81
CA SER A 45 17.97 -10.60 26.80
C SER A 45 19.07 -10.52 25.73
N SER A 46 19.44 -11.63 25.08
CA SER A 46 20.37 -11.58 23.95
C SER A 46 19.70 -11.18 22.63
N ARG A 47 18.37 -11.20 22.54
CA ARG A 47 17.63 -10.97 21.32
C ARG A 47 17.09 -9.53 21.23
N PRO A 48 16.63 -9.07 20.05
CA PRO A 48 15.89 -7.82 19.92
C PRO A 48 14.68 -7.75 20.86
N ILE A 49 14.18 -6.55 21.14
CA ILE A 49 13.01 -6.32 22.02
C ILE A 49 11.78 -7.10 21.53
N GLY A 50 11.64 -7.19 20.22
CA GLY A 50 10.67 -8.04 19.57
C GLY A 50 11.03 -8.21 18.10
N SER A 51 10.72 -9.39 17.57
CA SER A 51 10.95 -9.76 16.18
C SER A 51 9.66 -10.28 15.55
N PHE A 52 9.22 -9.64 14.47
CA PHE A 52 7.92 -9.91 13.88
C PHE A 52 7.99 -10.08 12.37
N LEU A 53 7.26 -11.07 11.85
CA LEU A 53 6.96 -11.21 10.43
C LEU A 53 5.49 -10.87 10.18
N PHE A 54 5.23 -9.75 9.51
CA PHE A 54 3.90 -9.30 9.13
C PHE A 54 3.58 -9.76 7.72
N THR A 55 2.61 -10.65 7.56
CA THR A 55 2.12 -11.10 6.24
C THR A 55 0.69 -10.62 6.00
N GLY A 56 0.38 -10.29 4.75
CA GLY A 56 -0.99 -9.97 4.33
C GLY A 56 -1.05 -9.08 3.09
N PRO A 57 -2.25 -8.67 2.64
CA PRO A 57 -2.41 -7.81 1.47
C PRO A 57 -1.75 -6.43 1.62
N THR A 58 -1.61 -5.72 0.50
CA THR A 58 -1.11 -4.33 0.53
C THR A 58 -2.15 -3.40 1.16
N GLY A 59 -1.69 -2.45 1.98
CA GLY A 59 -2.55 -1.39 2.51
C GLY A 59 -3.48 -1.79 3.66
N VAL A 60 -3.23 -2.92 4.32
CA VAL A 60 -4.00 -3.40 5.49
C VAL A 60 -3.46 -2.94 6.85
N GLY A 61 -2.31 -2.25 6.88
CA GLY A 61 -1.76 -1.66 8.10
C GLY A 61 -0.40 -2.18 8.58
N LYS A 62 0.27 -3.09 7.83
CA LYS A 62 1.59 -3.64 8.20
C LYS A 62 2.62 -2.55 8.54
N THR A 63 2.88 -1.66 7.60
CA THR A 63 3.82 -0.53 7.77
C THR A 63 3.31 0.51 8.77
N GLU A 64 1.98 0.67 8.87
CA GLU A 64 1.39 1.63 9.81
C GLU A 64 1.57 1.19 11.26
N LEU A 65 1.49 -0.13 11.53
CA LEU A 65 1.78 -0.68 12.84
C LEU A 65 3.25 -0.46 13.23
N ALA A 66 4.18 -0.65 12.28
CA ALA A 66 5.59 -0.32 12.50
C ALA A 66 5.83 1.17 12.80
N ASN A 67 5.19 2.07 12.04
CA ASN A 67 5.23 3.51 12.30
C ASN A 67 4.67 3.85 13.69
N SER A 68 3.53 3.26 14.04
CA SER A 68 2.85 3.48 15.32
C SER A 68 3.71 3.01 16.49
N LEU A 69 4.43 1.90 16.34
CA LEU A 69 5.38 1.43 17.36
C LEU A 69 6.55 2.40 17.55
N ALA A 70 7.09 2.98 16.48
CA ALA A 70 8.16 3.97 16.61
C ALA A 70 7.70 5.21 17.42
N VAL A 71 6.46 5.64 17.20
CA VAL A 71 5.86 6.77 17.94
C VAL A 71 5.49 6.38 19.37
N GLU A 72 4.80 5.27 19.58
CA GLU A 72 4.26 4.91 20.91
C GLU A 72 5.34 4.35 21.84
N TYR A 73 6.27 3.54 21.33
CA TYR A 73 7.32 2.91 22.13
C TYR A 73 8.57 3.80 22.25
N PHE A 74 9.10 4.28 21.12
CA PHE A 74 10.32 5.09 21.09
C PHE A 74 10.08 6.61 21.13
N ARG A 75 8.81 7.05 21.23
CA ARG A 75 8.41 8.47 21.33
C ARG A 75 8.88 9.33 20.16
N SER A 76 9.17 8.72 19.01
CA SER A 76 9.75 9.43 17.88
C SER A 76 9.49 8.69 16.58
N LYS A 77 8.84 9.38 15.64
CA LYS A 77 8.66 8.87 14.27
C LYS A 77 9.98 8.59 13.55
N GLU A 78 11.02 9.38 13.84
CA GLU A 78 12.38 9.20 13.31
C GLU A 78 13.11 7.99 13.91
N ALA A 79 12.50 7.28 14.87
CA ALA A 79 13.04 6.03 15.39
C ALA A 79 12.75 4.84 14.49
N MET A 80 12.07 5.04 13.35
CA MET A 80 11.90 3.99 12.36
C MET A 80 13.00 4.06 11.29
N ILE A 81 13.80 3.01 11.20
CA ILE A 81 14.72 2.74 10.09
C ILE A 81 13.96 1.85 9.11
N ARG A 82 13.67 2.35 7.91
CA ARG A 82 12.94 1.59 6.88
C ARG A 82 13.86 1.25 5.72
N LEU A 83 13.84 -0.02 5.33
CA LEU A 83 14.60 -0.57 4.22
C LEU A 83 13.62 -1.30 3.29
N ASP A 84 13.61 -0.90 2.01
CA ASP A 84 12.83 -1.57 0.98
C ASP A 84 13.65 -2.71 0.38
N MET A 85 13.23 -3.96 0.58
CA MET A 85 14.01 -5.14 0.14
C MET A 85 14.02 -5.31 -1.37
N SER A 86 13.16 -4.61 -2.11
CA SER A 86 13.25 -4.54 -3.57
C SER A 86 14.52 -3.81 -4.05
N GLU A 87 15.12 -2.95 -3.22
CA GLU A 87 16.43 -2.33 -3.52
C GLU A 87 17.60 -3.31 -3.32
N TYR A 88 17.34 -4.44 -2.66
CA TYR A 88 18.37 -5.40 -2.24
C TYR A 88 18.24 -6.81 -2.85
N MET A 89 17.70 -6.88 -4.08
CA MET A 89 17.49 -8.15 -4.80
C MET A 89 18.79 -8.78 -5.30
N GLU A 90 19.82 -7.97 -5.58
CA GLU A 90 21.04 -8.41 -6.24
C GLU A 90 22.20 -8.57 -5.26
N ARG A 91 23.10 -9.53 -5.49
CA ARG A 91 24.17 -9.84 -4.53
C ARG A 91 25.06 -8.64 -4.16
N HIS A 92 25.33 -7.73 -5.08
CA HIS A 92 26.18 -6.56 -4.81
C HIS A 92 25.48 -5.50 -3.95
N SER A 93 24.15 -5.49 -3.89
CA SER A 93 23.38 -4.60 -3.01
C SER A 93 23.49 -4.99 -1.54
N VAL A 94 23.75 -6.28 -1.24
CA VAL A 94 23.98 -6.80 0.12
C VAL A 94 25.14 -6.08 0.80
N SER A 95 26.22 -5.81 0.06
CA SER A 95 27.36 -5.05 0.55
C SER A 95 27.03 -3.59 0.88
N LYS A 96 26.00 -2.99 0.28
CA LYS A 96 25.55 -1.65 0.69
C LYS A 96 24.90 -1.69 2.07
N LEU A 97 24.20 -2.77 2.38
CA LEU A 97 23.48 -2.91 3.65
C LEU A 97 24.41 -3.21 4.83
N PHE A 98 25.41 -4.08 4.61
CA PHE A 98 26.29 -4.61 5.65
C PHE A 98 27.77 -4.20 5.51
N GLY A 99 28.11 -3.38 4.52
CA GLY A 99 29.47 -2.96 4.20
C GLY A 99 30.14 -3.88 3.18
N SER A 100 31.09 -3.32 2.43
CA SER A 100 31.90 -4.08 1.47
C SER A 100 33.04 -4.82 2.18
N PRO A 101 33.41 -6.03 1.73
CA PRO A 101 34.60 -6.72 2.24
C PRO A 101 35.89 -5.90 2.09
N PRO A 102 36.92 -6.17 2.90
CA PRO A 102 38.22 -5.53 2.76
C PRO A 102 38.79 -5.72 1.34
N GLY A 103 39.30 -4.64 0.72
CA GLY A 103 39.91 -4.68 -0.61
C GLY A 103 38.99 -4.27 -1.78
N TYR A 104 37.71 -3.94 -1.51
CA TYR A 104 36.80 -3.34 -2.48
C TYR A 104 36.86 -1.81 -2.46
N VAL A 105 36.38 -1.14 -3.51
CA VAL A 105 36.44 0.34 -3.67
C VAL A 105 35.75 1.09 -2.51
N ASP A 106 34.67 0.53 -1.96
CA ASP A 106 33.95 1.08 -0.80
C ASP A 106 34.34 0.41 0.53
N SER A 107 35.46 -0.33 0.57
CA SER A 107 35.96 -0.90 1.82
C SER A 107 36.38 0.21 2.79
N GLY A 108 35.93 0.11 4.05
CA GLY A 108 36.12 1.14 5.09
C GLY A 108 34.92 2.04 5.36
N LYS A 109 33.83 1.96 4.58
CA LYS A 109 32.52 2.51 4.97
C LYS A 109 31.68 1.42 5.64
N GLY A 110 31.05 1.74 6.77
CA GLY A 110 30.07 0.86 7.40
C GLY A 110 28.86 0.64 6.49
N GLY A 111 28.17 -0.48 6.69
CA GLY A 111 26.90 -0.76 6.02
C GLY A 111 25.80 0.23 6.38
N GLN A 112 24.87 0.47 5.46
CA GLN A 112 23.75 1.39 5.69
C GLN A 112 22.94 1.02 6.94
N LEU A 113 22.71 -0.27 7.19
CA LEU A 113 21.98 -0.71 8.37
C LEU A 113 22.83 -0.58 9.63
N THR A 114 24.10 -1.01 9.59
CA THR A 114 24.98 -0.99 10.77
C THR A 114 25.23 0.44 11.25
N GLU A 115 25.47 1.38 10.33
CA GLU A 115 25.60 2.81 10.63
C GLU A 115 24.31 3.43 11.18
N ALA A 116 23.15 3.07 10.60
CA ALA A 116 21.86 3.57 11.08
C ALA A 116 21.59 3.14 12.53
N ILE A 117 21.93 1.90 12.88
CA ILE A 117 21.74 1.36 14.24
C ILE A 117 22.77 1.92 15.21
N LEU A 118 24.03 2.11 14.80
CA LEU A 118 25.02 2.81 15.62
C LEU A 118 24.58 4.23 15.96
N ARG A 119 24.03 4.95 14.99
CA ARG A 119 23.48 6.30 15.20
C ARG A 119 22.23 6.28 16.09
N ARG A 120 21.39 5.26 15.97
CA ARG A 120 20.13 5.15 16.71
C ARG A 120 19.84 3.71 17.16
N PRO A 121 20.41 3.26 18.29
CA PRO A 121 20.24 1.88 18.76
C PRO A 121 18.82 1.54 19.24
N HIS A 122 18.06 2.57 19.62
CA HIS A 122 16.67 2.48 20.06
C HIS A 122 15.75 2.81 18.88
N SER A 123 15.39 1.78 18.11
CA SER A 123 14.68 1.96 16.85
C SER A 123 13.77 0.77 16.49
N VAL A 124 12.75 1.05 15.69
CA VAL A 124 12.07 0.04 14.89
C VAL A 124 12.83 -0.12 13.57
N VAL A 125 13.24 -1.33 13.24
CA VAL A 125 13.87 -1.65 11.95
C VAL A 125 12.86 -2.40 11.09
N LEU A 126 12.41 -1.75 10.03
CA LEU A 126 11.41 -2.27 9.11
C LEU A 126 12.06 -2.72 7.80
N PHE A 127 12.02 -4.03 7.54
CA PHE A 127 12.36 -4.63 6.26
C PHE A 127 11.06 -4.84 5.47
N ASP A 128 10.79 -3.99 4.49
CA ASP A 128 9.57 -4.06 3.68
C ASP A 128 9.77 -5.04 2.52
N GLU A 129 8.77 -5.88 2.22
CA GLU A 129 8.77 -6.85 1.11
C GLU A 129 9.93 -7.87 1.16
N ILE A 130 10.14 -8.50 2.31
CA ILE A 130 11.28 -9.39 2.58
C ILE A 130 11.43 -10.56 1.59
N GLU A 131 10.34 -11.01 0.96
CA GLU A 131 10.40 -12.02 -0.11
C GLU A 131 11.17 -11.59 -1.35
N LYS A 132 11.44 -10.29 -1.53
CA LYS A 132 12.23 -9.75 -2.65
C LYS A 132 13.72 -9.71 -2.33
N ALA A 133 14.11 -9.78 -1.07
CA ALA A 133 15.50 -9.68 -0.65
C ALA A 133 16.36 -10.80 -1.24
N HIS A 134 17.64 -10.50 -1.50
CA HIS A 134 18.62 -11.52 -1.81
C HIS A 134 18.76 -12.52 -0.64
N PRO A 135 18.88 -13.85 -0.87
CA PRO A 135 18.96 -14.85 0.20
C PRO A 135 20.09 -14.63 1.22
N ASP A 136 21.20 -14.04 0.80
CA ASP A 136 22.31 -13.71 1.71
C ASP A 136 21.88 -12.74 2.84
N ILE A 137 20.89 -11.88 2.59
CA ILE A 137 20.34 -10.98 3.62
C ILE A 137 19.60 -11.78 4.68
N LEU A 138 18.81 -12.78 4.27
CA LEU A 138 18.10 -13.66 5.21
C LEU A 138 19.09 -14.41 6.11
N ASN A 139 20.20 -14.89 5.55
CA ASN A 139 21.24 -15.57 6.30
C ASN A 139 21.88 -14.66 7.35
N VAL A 140 22.19 -13.41 6.99
CA VAL A 140 22.74 -12.44 7.93
C VAL A 140 21.71 -12.07 9.00
N MET A 141 20.44 -11.94 8.63
CA MET A 141 19.38 -11.61 9.58
C MET A 141 19.11 -12.72 10.61
N LEU A 142 19.42 -13.99 10.32
CA LEU A 142 19.35 -15.06 11.32
C LEU A 142 20.20 -14.74 12.55
N GLN A 143 21.45 -14.28 12.33
CA GLN A 143 22.34 -13.88 13.41
C GLN A 143 21.76 -12.73 14.24
N VAL A 144 21.13 -11.75 13.57
CA VAL A 144 20.51 -10.62 14.26
C VAL A 144 19.32 -11.06 15.11
N LEU A 145 18.51 -11.98 14.60
CA LEU A 145 17.34 -12.50 15.31
C LEU A 145 17.70 -13.42 16.49
N ASP A 146 18.84 -14.12 16.40
CA ASP A 146 19.32 -15.04 17.44
C ASP A 146 20.18 -14.38 18.52
N ASP A 147 21.19 -13.60 18.11
CA ASP A 147 22.21 -13.06 19.01
C ASP A 147 22.04 -11.57 19.29
N GLY A 148 21.06 -10.92 18.62
CA GLY A 148 20.84 -9.49 18.72
C GLY A 148 22.06 -8.68 18.31
N ARG A 149 22.93 -9.22 17.45
CA ARG A 149 24.18 -8.60 17.03
C ARG A 149 24.44 -8.85 15.56
N LEU A 150 25.15 -7.91 14.95
CA LEU A 150 25.59 -8.00 13.57
C LEU A 150 27.04 -7.52 13.49
N THR A 151 27.91 -8.33 12.91
CA THR A 151 29.26 -7.88 12.57
C THR A 151 29.30 -7.54 11.08
N ASP A 152 29.66 -6.30 10.79
CA ASP A 152 29.78 -5.80 9.42
C ASP A 152 31.02 -6.37 8.72
N SER A 153 31.15 -6.13 7.42
CA SER A 153 32.29 -6.61 6.63
C SER A 153 33.65 -6.01 7.05
N ASN A 154 33.65 -4.91 7.81
CA ASN A 154 34.85 -4.27 8.36
C ASN A 154 35.21 -4.81 9.76
N GLY A 155 34.44 -5.76 10.30
CA GLY A 155 34.65 -6.34 11.63
C GLY A 155 34.02 -5.53 12.76
N GLN A 156 33.19 -4.52 12.45
CA GLN A 156 32.49 -3.73 13.45
C GLN A 156 31.20 -4.45 13.88
N THR A 157 31.10 -4.76 15.18
CA THR A 157 29.89 -5.38 15.75
C THR A 157 28.92 -4.32 16.27
N VAL A 158 27.67 -4.41 15.84
CA VAL A 158 26.56 -3.54 16.23
C VAL A 158 25.50 -4.31 17.01
N ASP A 159 24.93 -3.67 18.03
CA ASP A 159 23.95 -4.26 18.96
C ASP A 159 22.50 -3.91 18.55
N PHE A 160 21.68 -4.94 18.37
CA PHE A 160 20.26 -4.88 18.02
C PHE A 160 19.32 -5.22 19.18
N LYS A 161 19.83 -5.52 20.38
CA LYS A 161 19.01 -5.89 21.56
C LYS A 161 18.01 -4.82 21.98
N LYS A 162 18.27 -3.56 21.61
CA LYS A 162 17.38 -2.41 21.90
C LYS A 162 16.47 -2.02 20.74
N THR A 163 16.38 -2.89 19.73
CA THR A 163 15.58 -2.66 18.53
C THR A 163 14.33 -3.51 18.51
N ILE A 164 13.32 -3.07 17.77
CA ILE A 164 12.18 -3.91 17.36
C ILE A 164 12.38 -4.22 15.87
N ILE A 165 12.50 -5.50 15.51
CA ILE A 165 12.66 -5.94 14.13
C ILE A 165 11.29 -6.31 13.55
N ILE A 166 10.94 -5.70 12.43
CA ILE A 166 9.71 -6.01 11.70
C ILE A 166 10.09 -6.31 10.26
N MET A 167 9.64 -7.45 9.76
CA MET A 167 9.70 -7.78 8.35
C MET A 167 8.29 -7.85 7.81
N THR A 168 8.02 -7.21 6.67
CA THR A 168 6.73 -7.34 5.99
C THR A 168 6.86 -8.27 4.80
N SER A 169 5.79 -9.00 4.52
CA SER A 169 5.67 -9.79 3.31
C SER A 169 4.29 -9.68 2.71
N ASN A 170 4.23 -9.74 1.39
CA ASN A 170 2.98 -9.87 0.65
C ASN A 170 2.65 -11.34 0.29
N ILE A 171 3.43 -12.32 0.77
CA ILE A 171 3.12 -13.75 0.60
C ILE A 171 1.74 -14.05 1.19
N GLY A 172 0.92 -14.82 0.47
CA GLY A 172 -0.43 -15.18 0.90
C GLY A 172 -1.49 -14.10 0.68
N SER A 173 -1.15 -12.95 0.08
CA SER A 173 -2.11 -11.86 -0.18
C SER A 173 -3.30 -12.30 -1.03
N ASP A 174 -3.07 -13.08 -2.08
CA ASP A 174 -4.15 -13.53 -2.99
C ASP A 174 -5.14 -14.48 -2.31
N LEU A 175 -4.68 -15.23 -1.31
CA LEU A 175 -5.51 -16.15 -0.54
C LEU A 175 -6.37 -15.38 0.47
N ILE A 176 -5.77 -14.37 1.11
CA ILE A 176 -6.48 -13.49 2.04
C ILE A 176 -7.53 -12.66 1.30
N ALA A 177 -7.24 -12.19 0.08
CA ALA A 177 -8.21 -11.45 -0.74
C ALA A 177 -9.44 -12.31 -1.13
N LYS A 178 -9.29 -13.64 -1.18
CA LYS A 178 -10.36 -14.60 -1.46
C LYS A 178 -11.14 -15.04 -0.20
N GLN A 179 -10.96 -14.34 0.93
CA GLN A 179 -11.56 -14.65 2.25
C GLN A 179 -13.08 -14.91 2.26
N GLY A 180 -13.83 -14.51 1.23
CA GLY A 180 -15.28 -14.67 1.19
C GLY A 180 -15.82 -16.11 1.36
N VAL A 181 -14.96 -17.14 1.30
CA VAL A 181 -15.36 -18.55 1.43
C VAL A 181 -14.72 -19.27 2.63
N LEU A 182 -13.64 -18.75 3.22
CA LEU A 182 -12.82 -19.45 4.23
C LEU A 182 -12.80 -18.72 5.58
N SER A 183 -12.74 -19.47 6.67
CA SER A 183 -12.54 -18.90 8.00
C SER A 183 -11.13 -18.29 8.13
N PHE A 184 -10.95 -17.33 9.05
CA PHE A 184 -9.64 -16.72 9.26
C PHE A 184 -8.57 -17.74 9.68
N GLU A 185 -8.94 -18.74 10.49
CA GLU A 185 -8.04 -19.81 10.91
C GLU A 185 -7.58 -20.66 9.72
N GLN A 186 -8.48 -20.97 8.79
CA GLN A 186 -8.15 -21.67 7.56
C GLN A 186 -7.21 -20.83 6.69
N VAL A 187 -7.50 -19.53 6.54
CA VAL A 187 -6.62 -18.62 5.78
C VAL A 187 -5.24 -18.53 6.42
N LYS A 188 -5.17 -18.42 7.75
CA LYS A 188 -3.91 -18.41 8.49
C LYS A 188 -3.09 -19.68 8.22
N ALA A 189 -3.72 -20.86 8.30
CA ALA A 189 -3.04 -22.13 8.02
C ALA A 189 -2.47 -22.19 6.58
N ILE A 190 -3.24 -21.74 5.58
CA ILE A 190 -2.76 -21.73 4.18
C ILE A 190 -1.63 -20.70 4.00
N VAL A 191 -1.72 -19.53 4.62
CA VAL A 191 -0.65 -18.52 4.59
C VAL A 191 0.62 -19.06 5.24
N GLU A 192 0.51 -19.80 6.35
CA GLU A 192 1.64 -20.46 6.99
C GLU A 192 2.29 -21.52 6.08
N GLU A 193 1.51 -22.29 5.32
CA GLU A 193 2.05 -23.22 4.33
C GLU A 193 2.80 -22.50 3.21
N GLU A 194 2.27 -21.40 2.70
CA GLU A 194 2.92 -20.59 1.67
C GLU A 194 4.21 -19.93 2.20
N LEU A 195 4.22 -19.48 3.45
CA LEU A 195 5.44 -18.98 4.09
C LEU A 195 6.51 -20.07 4.18
N LYS A 196 6.14 -21.31 4.54
CA LYS A 196 7.07 -22.45 4.62
C LYS A 196 7.63 -22.87 3.26
N ARG A 197 6.94 -22.55 2.17
CA ARG A 197 7.42 -22.78 0.79
C ARG A 197 8.44 -21.73 0.34
N ASN A 198 8.30 -20.49 0.81
CA ASN A 198 9.15 -19.37 0.40
C ASN A 198 10.33 -19.13 1.35
N PHE A 199 10.16 -19.43 2.64
CA PHE A 199 11.19 -19.27 3.66
C PHE A 199 11.52 -20.60 4.33
N ARG A 200 12.78 -20.76 4.73
CA ARG A 200 13.21 -21.91 5.53
C ARG A 200 12.58 -21.84 6.92
N LEU A 201 12.20 -22.99 7.47
CA LEU A 201 11.64 -23.10 8.83
C LEU A 201 12.58 -22.52 9.88
N GLU A 202 13.89 -22.71 9.72
CA GLU A 202 14.93 -22.09 10.53
C GLU A 202 14.73 -20.59 10.70
N PHE A 203 14.41 -19.88 9.61
CA PHE A 203 14.21 -18.44 9.59
C PHE A 203 12.87 -18.05 10.24
N LEU A 204 11.80 -18.76 9.90
CA LEU A 204 10.47 -18.49 10.47
C LEU A 204 10.44 -18.71 11.99
N ASN A 205 11.17 -19.70 12.49
CA ASN A 205 11.25 -20.02 13.91
C ASN A 205 12.08 -19.00 14.72
N ARG A 206 12.77 -18.04 14.07
CA ARG A 206 13.50 -16.98 14.76
C ARG A 206 12.67 -15.72 15.04
N PHE A 207 11.42 -15.67 14.58
CA PHE A 207 10.51 -14.59 14.95
C PHE A 207 9.79 -14.92 16.26
N ASP A 208 9.53 -13.91 17.07
CA ASP A 208 8.68 -14.07 18.26
C ASP A 208 7.23 -14.34 17.88
N GLU A 209 6.74 -13.67 16.83
CA GLU A 209 5.40 -13.88 16.29
C GLU A 209 5.39 -13.70 14.75
N VAL A 210 4.72 -14.63 14.06
CA VAL A 210 4.33 -14.48 12.65
C VAL A 210 2.87 -14.06 12.61
N ILE A 211 2.59 -12.86 12.10
CA ILE A 211 1.29 -12.20 12.21
C ILE A 211 0.66 -12.06 10.83
N VAL A 212 -0.53 -12.66 10.67
CA VAL A 212 -1.35 -12.56 9.46
C VAL A 212 -2.35 -11.43 9.60
N PHE A 213 -2.26 -10.42 8.72
CA PHE A 213 -3.17 -9.29 8.67
C PHE A 213 -4.42 -9.63 7.86
N LYS A 214 -5.57 -9.18 8.34
CA LYS A 214 -6.87 -9.40 7.71
C LYS A 214 -7.15 -8.36 6.63
N GLN A 215 -8.02 -8.73 5.69
CA GLN A 215 -8.63 -7.77 4.77
C GLN A 215 -9.46 -6.75 5.58
N LEU A 216 -9.35 -5.47 5.23
CA LEU A 216 -10.17 -4.41 5.86
C LEU A 216 -11.61 -4.50 5.36
N ASN A 217 -12.56 -4.49 6.29
CA ASN A 217 -13.99 -4.44 5.97
C ASN A 217 -14.48 -2.98 5.81
N VAL A 218 -15.73 -2.80 5.40
CA VAL A 218 -16.29 -1.46 5.15
C VAL A 218 -16.33 -0.59 6.41
N SER A 219 -16.62 -1.16 7.59
CA SER A 219 -16.55 -0.43 8.86
C SER A 219 -15.13 0.02 9.18
N ASP A 220 -14.12 -0.83 8.99
CA ASP A 220 -12.72 -0.47 9.22
C ASP A 220 -12.32 0.71 8.32
N LEU A 221 -12.77 0.70 7.06
CA LEU A 221 -12.51 1.80 6.13
C LEU A 221 -13.17 3.10 6.58
N LYS A 222 -14.38 3.06 7.15
CA LYS A 222 -15.04 4.25 7.71
C LYS A 222 -14.22 4.86 8.84
N ASP A 223 -13.75 4.04 9.77
CA ASP A 223 -12.92 4.51 10.88
C ASP A 223 -11.57 5.06 10.40
N ILE A 224 -10.96 4.43 9.38
CA ILE A 224 -9.74 4.94 8.75
C ILE A 224 -9.97 6.29 8.06
N VAL A 225 -11.09 6.48 7.35
CA VAL A 225 -11.46 7.78 6.77
C VAL A 225 -11.57 8.84 7.87
N GLU A 226 -12.20 8.50 8.99
CA GLU A 226 -12.37 9.41 10.13
C GLU A 226 -11.01 9.85 10.69
N ILE A 227 -10.07 8.93 10.86
CA ILE A 227 -8.70 9.25 11.29
C ILE A 227 -8.04 10.22 10.29
N MET A 228 -8.12 9.94 8.98
CA MET A 228 -7.52 10.79 7.95
C MET A 228 -8.14 12.20 7.92
N ILE A 229 -9.45 12.32 8.12
CA ILE A 229 -10.14 13.61 8.21
C ILE A 229 -9.69 14.37 9.46
N ASN A 230 -9.54 13.68 10.60
CA ASN A 230 -9.04 14.27 11.83
C ASN A 230 -7.60 14.78 11.68
N GLU A 231 -6.73 14.10 10.95
CA GLU A 231 -5.40 14.65 10.62
C GLU A 231 -5.49 15.97 9.84
N VAL A 232 -6.46 16.10 8.93
CA VAL A 232 -6.70 17.35 8.20
C VAL A 232 -7.23 18.41 9.14
N HIS A 233 -8.14 18.08 10.07
CA HIS A 233 -8.60 18.99 11.11
C HIS A 233 -7.45 19.56 11.94
N GLU A 234 -6.54 18.71 12.43
CA GLU A 234 -5.39 19.16 13.23
C GLU A 234 -4.50 20.15 12.47
N ARG A 235 -4.33 19.98 11.15
CA ARG A 235 -3.57 20.91 10.31
C ARG A 235 -4.29 22.24 10.05
N LEU A 236 -5.62 22.27 10.17
CA LEU A 236 -6.43 23.47 9.99
C LEU A 236 -6.63 24.27 11.27
N LYS A 237 -6.47 23.65 12.45
CA LYS A 237 -6.60 24.33 13.75
C LYS A 237 -5.76 25.60 13.89
N PRO A 238 -4.46 25.64 13.50
CA PRO A 238 -3.67 26.86 13.60
C PRO A 238 -4.20 28.01 12.72
N LYS A 239 -4.95 27.67 11.66
CA LYS A 239 -5.62 28.63 10.77
C LYS A 239 -7.05 28.94 11.21
N LYS A 240 -7.48 28.45 12.39
CA LYS A 240 -8.84 28.62 12.94
C LYS A 240 -9.95 28.26 11.94
N ILE A 241 -9.67 27.35 11.01
CA ILE A 241 -10.67 26.87 10.06
C ILE A 241 -11.30 25.63 10.68
N GLU A 242 -12.61 25.68 10.90
CA GLU A 242 -13.38 24.50 11.27
C GLU A 242 -13.84 23.81 9.99
N LEU A 243 -13.51 22.53 9.84
CA LEU A 243 -13.99 21.72 8.73
C LEU A 243 -15.16 20.86 9.24
N ILE A 244 -16.18 20.63 8.42
CA ILE A 244 -17.29 19.74 8.70
C ILE A 244 -17.43 18.80 7.49
N VAL A 245 -17.27 17.50 7.72
CA VAL A 245 -17.38 16.49 6.66
C VAL A 245 -18.65 15.68 6.87
N THR A 246 -19.53 15.64 5.88
CA THR A 246 -20.78 14.85 5.97
C THR A 246 -20.52 13.35 5.80
N GLU A 247 -21.41 12.53 6.36
CA GLU A 247 -21.35 11.07 6.17
C GLU A 247 -21.43 10.67 4.70
N ARG A 248 -22.22 11.38 3.88
CA ARG A 248 -22.31 11.15 2.43
C ARG A 248 -20.96 11.34 1.74
N PHE A 249 -20.19 12.35 2.15
CA PHE A 249 -18.85 12.57 1.62
C PHE A 249 -17.88 11.47 2.06
N LYS A 250 -17.95 11.02 3.32
CA LYS A 250 -17.14 9.87 3.80
C LYS A 250 -17.46 8.60 3.01
N GLU A 251 -18.73 8.31 2.76
CA GLU A 251 -19.14 7.16 1.93
C GLU A 251 -18.66 7.27 0.48
N ARG A 252 -18.69 8.48 -0.09
CA ARG A 252 -18.12 8.75 -1.42
C ARG A 252 -16.61 8.48 -1.45
N LEU A 253 -15.87 8.91 -0.43
CA LEU A 253 -14.44 8.65 -0.31
C LEU A 253 -14.13 7.16 -0.26
N ILE A 254 -14.94 6.36 0.46
CA ILE A 254 -14.78 4.91 0.51
C ILE A 254 -15.11 4.29 -0.83
N LYS A 255 -16.21 4.68 -1.48
CA LYS A 255 -16.61 4.13 -2.78
C LYS A 255 -15.56 4.37 -3.87
N GLU A 256 -14.96 5.56 -3.90
CA GLU A 256 -13.92 5.92 -4.88
C GLU A 256 -12.52 5.45 -4.47
N GLY A 257 -12.28 5.31 -3.16
CA GLY A 257 -10.97 5.00 -2.59
C GLY A 257 -10.78 3.54 -2.19
N TYR A 258 -11.83 2.71 -2.15
CA TYR A 258 -11.71 1.31 -1.79
C TYR A 258 -11.36 0.46 -3.01
N SER A 259 -10.24 -0.25 -2.90
CA SER A 259 -9.90 -1.34 -3.81
C SER A 259 -9.45 -2.53 -2.98
N PRO A 260 -10.08 -3.71 -3.12
CA PRO A 260 -9.67 -4.91 -2.38
C PRO A 260 -8.18 -5.24 -2.54
N CYS A 261 -7.60 -4.98 -3.72
CA CYS A 261 -6.19 -5.27 -3.99
C CYS A 261 -5.21 -4.28 -3.33
N TYR A 262 -5.64 -3.02 -3.10
CA TYR A 262 -4.75 -1.95 -2.63
C TYR A 262 -5.06 -1.47 -1.19
N GLY A 263 -6.08 -2.05 -0.54
CA GLY A 263 -6.49 -1.72 0.82
C GLY A 263 -6.75 -0.22 1.03
N ALA A 264 -6.36 0.29 2.19
CA ALA A 264 -6.52 1.71 2.54
C ALA A 264 -5.55 2.66 1.79
N ARG A 265 -4.61 2.15 0.98
CA ARG A 265 -3.67 3.00 0.23
C ARG A 265 -4.39 3.88 -0.79
N SER A 266 -5.40 3.31 -1.46
CA SER A 266 -6.24 4.04 -2.42
C SER A 266 -7.14 5.07 -1.72
N LEU A 267 -7.56 4.78 -0.48
CA LEU A 267 -8.35 5.69 0.34
C LEU A 267 -7.59 6.98 0.68
N LYS A 268 -6.32 6.86 1.08
CA LYS A 268 -5.45 8.02 1.33
C LYS A 268 -5.31 8.92 0.10
N ARG A 269 -5.26 8.33 -1.10
CA ARG A 269 -5.24 9.08 -2.37
C ARG A 269 -6.56 9.79 -2.62
N ALA A 270 -7.70 9.13 -2.36
CA ALA A 270 -9.02 9.72 -2.49
C ALA A 270 -9.19 10.91 -1.53
N VAL A 271 -8.82 10.77 -0.25
CA VAL A 271 -8.85 11.88 0.73
C VAL A 271 -7.98 13.03 0.26
N ARG A 272 -6.74 12.77 -0.18
CA ARG A 272 -5.86 13.82 -0.68
C ARG A 272 -6.51 14.58 -1.86
N ARG A 273 -6.94 13.85 -2.88
CA ARG A 273 -7.49 14.44 -4.11
C ARG A 273 -8.79 15.20 -3.88
N TYR A 274 -9.74 14.59 -3.17
CA TYR A 274 -11.10 15.12 -3.06
C TYR A 274 -11.26 16.09 -1.89
N LEU A 275 -10.48 15.95 -0.83
CA LEU A 275 -10.55 16.84 0.33
C LEU A 275 -9.40 17.84 0.35
N VAL A 276 -8.15 17.36 0.44
CA VAL A 276 -6.99 18.22 0.73
C VAL A 276 -6.66 19.16 -0.43
N ASP A 277 -6.57 18.64 -1.65
CA ASP A 277 -6.20 19.42 -2.82
C ASP A 277 -7.28 20.49 -3.13
N ASN A 278 -8.56 20.12 -3.08
CA ASN A 278 -9.68 21.07 -3.22
C ASN A 278 -9.71 22.14 -2.13
N LEU A 279 -9.44 21.76 -0.87
CA LEU A 279 -9.36 22.71 0.24
C LEU A 279 -8.23 23.72 0.00
N ALA A 280 -7.06 23.24 -0.45
CA ALA A 280 -5.92 24.09 -0.74
C ALA A 280 -6.21 25.09 -1.88
N GLU A 281 -6.82 24.63 -2.97
CA GLU A 281 -7.21 25.49 -4.10
C GLU A 281 -8.19 26.60 -3.67
N LYS A 282 -9.22 26.25 -2.90
CA LYS A 282 -10.21 27.23 -2.39
C LYS A 282 -9.61 28.22 -1.39
N MET A 283 -8.64 27.79 -0.60
CA MET A 283 -7.88 28.69 0.27
C MET A 283 -7.00 29.66 -0.54
N LEU A 284 -6.34 29.19 -1.59
CA LEU A 284 -5.51 30.02 -2.47
C LEU A 284 -6.35 31.04 -3.26
N ASN A 285 -7.55 30.66 -3.70
CA ASN A 285 -8.50 31.56 -4.37
C ASN A 285 -9.15 32.57 -3.41
N GLY A 286 -8.86 32.48 -2.10
CA GLY A 286 -9.40 33.38 -1.09
C GLY A 286 -10.88 33.13 -0.74
N GLU A 287 -11.47 32.02 -1.22
CA GLU A 287 -12.82 31.59 -0.86
C GLU A 287 -12.88 31.19 0.62
N PHE A 288 -11.83 30.52 1.12
CA PHE A 288 -11.72 30.05 2.50
C PHE A 288 -10.69 30.88 3.26
N LYS A 289 -11.13 31.60 4.30
CA LYS A 289 -10.29 32.48 5.10
C LYS A 289 -10.14 31.97 6.53
N GLU A 290 -9.15 32.52 7.24
CA GLU A 290 -8.94 32.25 8.67
C GLU A 290 -10.24 32.52 9.45
N GLY A 291 -10.60 31.61 10.37
CA GLY A 291 -11.83 31.72 11.16
C GLY A 291 -13.10 31.23 10.46
N ASN A 292 -13.03 30.67 9.24
CA ASN A 292 -14.23 30.16 8.57
C ASN A 292 -14.62 28.76 9.08
N THR A 293 -15.93 28.50 9.11
CA THR A 293 -16.46 27.14 9.19
C THR A 293 -16.80 26.69 7.78
N VAL A 294 -16.16 25.62 7.33
CA VAL A 294 -16.25 25.07 5.98
C VAL A 294 -16.89 23.69 6.07
N ALA A 295 -17.97 23.46 5.33
CA ALA A 295 -18.58 22.14 5.20
C ALA A 295 -18.37 21.58 3.80
N VAL A 296 -18.08 20.28 3.73
CA VAL A 296 -18.00 19.52 2.48
C VAL A 296 -19.06 18.44 2.45
N ASP A 297 -19.80 18.37 1.33
CA ASP A 297 -20.85 17.38 1.10
C ASP A 297 -20.82 16.88 -0.36
N VAL A 298 -21.61 15.86 -0.64
CA VAL A 298 -21.80 15.29 -1.98
C VAL A 298 -23.28 15.33 -2.31
N ASP A 299 -23.64 15.91 -3.46
CA ASP A 299 -24.99 15.84 -3.99
C ASP A 299 -25.29 14.42 -4.55
N SER A 300 -26.56 14.10 -4.70
CA SER A 300 -27.13 12.92 -5.38
C SER A 300 -26.48 12.59 -6.74
N VAL A 301 -25.93 13.60 -7.44
CA VAL A 301 -25.26 13.46 -8.75
C VAL A 301 -23.71 13.40 -8.63
N THR A 302 -23.17 13.14 -7.44
CA THR A 302 -21.72 12.99 -7.15
C THR A 302 -20.85 14.24 -7.24
N VAL A 303 -21.45 15.42 -7.32
CA VAL A 303 -20.72 16.71 -7.29
C VAL A 303 -20.31 17.03 -5.85
N ILE A 304 -19.02 17.30 -5.64
CA ILE A 304 -18.50 17.75 -4.34
C ILE A 304 -18.87 19.22 -4.16
N GLN A 305 -19.58 19.51 -3.09
CA GLN A 305 -20.02 20.86 -2.75
C GLN A 305 -19.33 21.33 -1.48
N TRP A 306 -18.96 22.60 -1.48
CA TRP A 306 -18.34 23.26 -0.35
C TRP A 306 -19.19 24.46 0.06
N VAL A 307 -19.47 24.58 1.36
CA VAL A 307 -20.22 25.70 1.94
C VAL A 307 -19.35 26.37 2.98
N THR A 308 -19.36 27.71 3.02
CA THR A 308 -18.63 28.49 4.00
C THR A 308 -19.56 29.43 4.75
N GLU A 309 -19.37 29.52 6.06
CA GLU A 309 -19.96 30.60 6.88
C GLU A 309 -18.86 31.29 7.71
N LYS A 310 -19.03 32.60 7.93
CA LYS A 310 -18.19 33.37 8.86
C LYS A 310 -18.57 32.96 10.30
N THR A 311 -17.58 32.77 11.15
CA THR A 311 -17.72 32.38 12.57
C THR A 311 -18.86 33.11 13.28
N GLY A 312 -19.82 32.35 13.82
CA GLY A 312 -20.97 32.86 14.57
C GLY A 312 -22.29 32.12 14.31
N SER A 313 -22.38 31.30 13.25
CA SER A 313 -23.54 30.46 12.96
C SER A 313 -23.42 29.07 13.59
N THR A 314 -24.53 28.57 14.13
CA THR A 314 -24.61 27.26 14.78
C THR A 314 -24.25 26.15 13.78
N LYS A 315 -23.51 25.11 14.20
CA LYS A 315 -23.24 23.88 13.40
C LYS A 315 -24.48 23.35 12.66
N SER A 316 -25.66 23.50 13.27
CA SER A 316 -26.95 23.13 12.70
C SER A 316 -27.35 23.91 11.44
N LYS A 317 -26.89 25.14 11.24
CA LYS A 317 -27.22 25.98 10.07
C LYS A 317 -26.38 25.60 8.85
N VAL A 318 -25.06 25.45 9.04
CA VAL A 318 -24.14 24.96 7.99
C VAL A 318 -24.50 23.53 7.56
N MET A 319 -24.80 22.62 8.50
CA MET A 319 -25.25 21.25 8.16
C MET A 319 -26.64 21.23 7.54
N LYS A 320 -27.57 22.09 7.96
CA LYS A 320 -28.87 22.21 7.29
C LYS A 320 -28.69 22.72 5.87
N GLN A 321 -27.81 23.69 5.63
CA GLN A 321 -27.54 24.23 4.31
C GLN A 321 -26.86 23.19 3.40
N ALA A 322 -25.85 22.48 3.91
CA ALA A 322 -25.25 21.35 3.18
C ALA A 322 -26.27 20.25 2.85
N LYS A 323 -27.24 19.98 3.76
CA LYS A 323 -28.31 18.98 3.54
C LYS A 323 -29.52 19.48 2.75
N SER A 324 -29.80 20.78 2.72
CA SER A 324 -31.02 21.37 2.13
C SER A 324 -30.90 21.71 0.65
N TYR A 325 -29.70 21.70 0.09
CA TYR A 325 -29.50 21.86 -1.35
C TYR A 325 -29.75 20.53 -2.06
N THR A 326 -31.01 20.12 -2.13
CA THR A 326 -31.53 19.33 -3.25
C THR A 326 -32.10 20.35 -4.23
N MET A 327 -31.42 20.58 -5.37
CA MET A 327 -31.93 21.49 -6.38
C MET A 327 -33.32 21.03 -6.87
N PRO A 328 -34.29 21.95 -7.12
CA PRO A 328 -35.51 21.62 -7.84
C PRO A 328 -35.18 21.27 -9.30
N HIS A 329 -35.67 20.13 -9.78
CA HIS A 329 -35.49 19.66 -11.15
C HIS A 329 -36.06 20.62 -12.22
N LYS A 330 -35.30 20.85 -13.30
CA LYS A 330 -35.71 20.64 -14.71
C LYS A 330 -34.62 21.14 -15.67
N PHE A 331 -34.08 20.26 -16.50
CA PHE A 331 -33.61 20.64 -17.84
C PHE A 331 -34.13 19.61 -18.86
N PRO A 332 -34.57 20.05 -20.06
CA PRO A 332 -35.11 19.15 -21.08
C PRO A 332 -33.99 18.38 -21.78
N ILE A 333 -34.22 17.10 -22.03
CA ILE A 333 -33.37 16.25 -22.87
C ILE A 333 -33.71 16.57 -24.35
N PRO A 334 -32.76 16.91 -25.22
CA PRO A 334 -33.01 16.93 -26.66
C PRO A 334 -33.11 15.49 -27.17
N SER A 335 -34.20 15.17 -27.87
CA SER A 335 -34.44 13.91 -28.55
C SER A 335 -33.35 13.60 -29.58
N ILE A 336 -32.63 12.49 -29.40
CA ILE A 336 -31.70 11.93 -30.38
C ILE A 336 -32.54 11.28 -31.49
N GLN A 337 -32.50 11.84 -32.70
CA GLN A 337 -33.01 11.19 -33.91
C GLN A 337 -32.10 10.01 -34.26
N GLN A 338 -32.69 8.83 -34.34
CA GLN A 338 -32.08 7.62 -34.87
C GLN A 338 -31.92 7.75 -36.39
N SER A 339 -30.71 7.59 -36.91
CA SER A 339 -30.48 7.31 -38.34
C SER A 339 -29.89 5.91 -38.49
N THR A 340 -30.61 5.07 -39.22
CA THR A 340 -30.31 3.69 -39.59
C THR A 340 -29.15 3.57 -40.60
N PRO A 341 -28.50 2.39 -40.71
CA PRO A 341 -27.40 2.17 -41.64
C PRO A 341 -27.88 1.52 -42.96
N SER A 342 -27.38 1.99 -44.10
CA SER A 342 -26.94 1.20 -45.28
C SER A 342 -27.06 2.00 -46.58
N GLN A 343 -25.98 2.04 -47.37
CA GLN A 343 -25.90 1.44 -48.72
C GLN A 343 -24.68 1.99 -49.50
N PHE A 344 -23.80 1.05 -49.86
CA PHE A 344 -23.08 0.90 -51.13
C PHE A 344 -22.85 2.10 -52.07
N GLY A 345 -21.60 2.18 -52.56
CA GLY A 345 -21.38 2.18 -54.00
C GLY A 345 -20.70 3.40 -54.62
N GLN A 346 -19.38 3.29 -54.80
CA GLN A 346 -18.57 3.78 -55.93
C GLN A 346 -19.19 4.81 -56.89
N MET A 347 -18.49 5.95 -57.08
CA MET A 347 -18.17 6.45 -58.43
C MET A 347 -17.12 7.59 -58.41
N ALA A 348 -15.94 7.24 -58.92
CA ALA A 348 -15.13 7.96 -59.91
C ALA A 348 -14.90 9.49 -59.85
N ALA A 349 -13.60 9.82 -59.73
CA ALA A 349 -12.77 10.55 -60.70
C ALA A 349 -12.81 12.09 -60.83
N ALA A 350 -11.66 12.59 -61.33
CA ALA A 350 -11.29 13.96 -61.74
C ALA A 350 -10.71 14.82 -60.58
N SER A 351 -9.55 15.48 -60.65
CA SER A 351 -8.71 15.92 -61.79
C SER A 351 -7.28 16.25 -61.33
N GLN A 352 -6.34 16.16 -62.27
CA GLN A 352 -4.92 16.53 -62.21
C GLN A 352 -4.70 18.06 -62.11
N THR A 353 -3.54 18.52 -61.60
CA THR A 353 -2.43 19.26 -62.28
C THR A 353 -1.62 19.98 -61.17
N HIS A 354 -0.32 20.33 -61.19
CA HIS A 354 0.77 20.39 -62.17
C HIS A 354 2.13 20.28 -61.40
N ALA A 355 3.20 19.94 -62.13
CA ALA A 355 4.57 19.68 -61.69
C ALA A 355 5.42 20.95 -61.46
N ASP A 356 6.55 20.81 -60.73
CA ASP A 356 7.89 21.27 -61.15
C ASP A 356 8.99 20.76 -60.18
N THR A 357 10.15 20.39 -60.73
CA THR A 357 11.40 19.88 -60.08
C THR A 357 12.62 20.39 -60.87
N PRO A 358 13.90 20.10 -60.53
CA PRO A 358 14.76 20.39 -59.36
C PRO A 358 16.09 21.08 -59.80
N PRO A 359 17.23 21.11 -59.04
CA PRO A 359 18.23 19.99 -59.04
C PRO A 359 19.08 19.78 -57.72
N VAL A 360 19.41 18.54 -57.29
CA VAL A 360 20.71 17.77 -57.37
C VAL A 360 21.75 18.14 -56.25
N LEU A 361 22.46 17.30 -55.46
CA LEU A 361 23.26 16.05 -55.68
C LEU A 361 23.66 15.33 -54.33
N SER A 362 23.89 14.00 -54.41
CA SER A 362 24.72 13.09 -53.54
C SER A 362 24.26 12.74 -52.10
N ASN A 363 24.29 11.51 -51.58
CA ASN A 363 25.06 10.29 -51.86
C ASN A 363 24.24 9.02 -51.49
N GLN A 364 24.49 7.94 -52.21
CA GLN A 364 24.01 6.57 -51.94
C GLN A 364 24.92 5.83 -50.94
N LEU A 365 24.35 4.92 -50.13
CA LEU A 365 24.75 3.50 -50.03
C LEU A 365 23.77 2.68 -49.15
N HIS A 366 23.60 1.43 -49.55
CA HIS A 366 22.51 0.46 -49.31
C HIS A 366 22.47 -0.22 -47.92
N ALA A 367 21.28 -0.68 -47.47
CA ALA A 367 20.87 -2.12 -47.54
C ALA A 367 19.59 -2.45 -46.73
N ASP A 368 18.61 -2.99 -47.46
CA ASP A 368 17.70 -4.11 -47.18
C ASP A 368 16.70 -4.13 -45.99
N THR A 369 15.41 -4.03 -46.36
CA THR A 369 14.24 -4.52 -45.59
C THR A 369 13.44 -5.52 -46.43
N PRO A 370 13.02 -6.70 -45.92
CA PRO A 370 12.09 -7.59 -46.60
C PRO A 370 10.63 -7.31 -46.21
N PRO A 371 9.63 -7.75 -47.01
CA PRO A 371 8.23 -7.34 -46.89
C PRO A 371 7.42 -8.21 -45.91
N VAL A 372 6.43 -7.60 -45.27
CA VAL A 372 5.44 -8.25 -44.39
C VAL A 372 4.28 -8.79 -45.24
N LEU A 373 4.14 -10.12 -45.32
CA LEU A 373 2.94 -10.78 -45.84
C LEU A 373 2.66 -12.10 -45.07
N SER A 374 1.40 -12.28 -44.71
CA SER A 374 0.72 -13.53 -44.28
C SER A 374 0.76 -13.94 -42.78
N ASN A 375 0.00 -13.23 -41.93
CA ASN A 375 -0.28 -13.67 -40.54
C ASN A 375 -1.74 -14.13 -40.28
N GLN A 376 -2.52 -14.42 -41.34
CA GLN A 376 -3.91 -14.85 -41.20
C GLN A 376 -4.14 -16.38 -41.29
N LEU A 377 -3.24 -17.16 -41.91
CA LEU A 377 -3.41 -18.61 -41.98
C LEU A 377 -2.95 -19.37 -40.73
N HIS A 378 -1.99 -18.83 -39.95
CA HIS A 378 -1.50 -19.49 -38.74
C HIS A 378 -2.48 -19.41 -37.56
N ARG A 379 -3.26 -18.32 -37.46
CA ARG A 379 -4.26 -18.16 -36.38
C ARG A 379 -5.47 -19.08 -36.52
N ARG A 380 -5.86 -19.46 -37.74
CA ARG A 380 -7.00 -20.36 -37.96
C ARG A 380 -6.70 -21.83 -37.61
N ARG A 381 -5.44 -22.28 -37.74
CA ARG A 381 -5.05 -23.64 -37.33
C ARG A 381 -4.97 -23.79 -35.80
N LEU A 382 -4.46 -22.78 -35.08
CA LEU A 382 -4.37 -22.81 -33.62
C LEU A 382 -5.74 -22.83 -32.92
N ILE A 383 -6.73 -22.09 -33.44
CA ILE A 383 -8.09 -22.07 -32.85
C ILE A 383 -8.80 -23.42 -33.06
N ALA A 384 -8.64 -24.05 -34.23
CA ALA A 384 -9.22 -25.37 -34.47
C ALA A 384 -8.61 -26.49 -33.59
N THR A 385 -7.35 -26.33 -33.17
CA THR A 385 -6.69 -27.32 -32.30
C THR A 385 -7.10 -27.13 -30.83
N LEU A 386 -7.37 -25.89 -30.39
CA LEU A 386 -7.86 -25.61 -29.04
C LEU A 386 -9.29 -26.12 -28.81
N ILE A 387 -10.18 -25.97 -29.81
CA ILE A 387 -11.58 -26.42 -29.70
C ILE A 387 -11.68 -27.95 -29.66
N ALA A 388 -10.78 -28.65 -30.35
CA ALA A 388 -10.70 -30.12 -30.30
C ALA A 388 -10.21 -30.64 -28.93
N LEU A 389 -9.32 -29.90 -28.26
CA LEU A 389 -8.79 -30.24 -26.93
C LEU A 389 -9.83 -30.04 -25.81
N GLU A 390 -10.62 -28.97 -25.85
CA GLU A 390 -11.70 -28.75 -24.88
C GLU A 390 -12.81 -29.82 -24.98
N SER A 391 -13.12 -30.25 -26.20
CA SER A 391 -14.13 -31.31 -26.44
C SER A 391 -13.67 -32.67 -25.90
N PHE A 392 -12.36 -32.95 -25.90
CA PHE A 392 -11.80 -34.22 -25.42
C PHE A 392 -11.74 -34.28 -23.88
N VAL A 393 -11.46 -33.16 -23.21
CA VAL A 393 -11.43 -33.07 -21.74
C VAL A 393 -12.84 -33.20 -21.16
N LEU A 394 -13.86 -32.64 -21.82
CA LEU A 394 -15.24 -32.73 -21.35
C LEU A 394 -15.81 -34.16 -21.42
N VAL A 395 -15.42 -34.94 -22.44
CA VAL A 395 -15.84 -36.35 -22.60
C VAL A 395 -15.14 -37.26 -21.59
N MET A 396 -13.88 -36.97 -21.23
CA MET A 396 -13.17 -37.69 -20.16
C MET A 396 -13.75 -37.40 -18.77
N PHE A 397 -14.22 -36.17 -18.53
CA PHE A 397 -14.81 -35.78 -17.25
C PHE A 397 -16.17 -36.48 -16.99
N PHE A 398 -16.98 -36.68 -18.03
CA PHE A 398 -18.26 -37.40 -17.92
C PHE A 398 -18.10 -38.92 -17.76
N LYS A 399 -16.99 -39.51 -18.23
CA LYS A 399 -16.73 -40.95 -18.07
C LYS A 399 -16.22 -41.35 -16.68
N TYR A 400 -15.70 -40.40 -15.90
CA TYR A 400 -15.14 -40.65 -14.55
C TYR A 400 -16.09 -40.31 -13.39
N CYS A 401 -17.25 -39.71 -13.65
CA CYS A 401 -18.26 -39.40 -12.62
C CYS A 401 -19.42 -40.41 -12.56
N ALA A 402 -19.32 -41.53 -13.26
CA ALA A 402 -20.30 -42.61 -13.22
C ALA A 402 -19.60 -43.93 -12.88
N TRP A 403 -19.10 -44.06 -11.65
CA TRP A 403 -18.88 -45.33 -10.94
C TRP A 403 -18.86 -45.09 -9.43
#